data_AF-A0A4V2Z7H1-F1
#
_entry.id   AF-A0A4V2Z7H1-F1
#
_cell.length_a   1.000
_cell.length_b   1.000
_cell.length_c   1.000
_cell.angle_alpha   90.00
_cell.angle_beta   90.00
_cell.angle_gamma   90.00
#
_symmetry.space_group_name_H-M   'P 1'
#
loop_
_entity.id
_entity.type
_entity.pdbx_description
1 polymer ?
#
loop_
_entity_poly.entity_id
_entity_poly.type
_entity_poly.pdbx_seq_one_letter_code
_entity_poly.pdbx_strand_id
1 'polypeptide(L)'
;MTTAGRASAASGSASTTARAVPAPGSGSTRPGPAVTASSTARLAPTAAAATRPSTAVTAGSSRPRAARTTCGSTAGVASLTIAGPVPSAGGRACGFPDSFTFRGLSITRMSHGLPHCVDRPRRSRRMPHPVIALVLSMTSTFGTAPSAEVSVRYESPGSPRAEQARKLLKDSDALKTRIKVPQPVKVVAKDCGSPKALWNHAERRITICYQLVDQVRTTMKGIAETEEVGSGAAAARMDGALSMIFHHQLGHALTTLNGMRDSEGQADQFAALTLAADAPKRVVSAAEARHLLAGHTGVDHLSGLTQSATFACLLYGSDPVRHAEIAKGGWVPAARAPSCADEYTRVKAALGSMAVKAGG
;
A
#
# COMPACT_ATOMS: atom_id res chain seq x y z
N MET A 1 13.31 -68.56 38.88
CA MET A 1 14.30 -67.56 39.33
C MET A 1 13.56 -66.24 39.58
N THR A 2 13.27 -65.97 40.85
CA THR A 2 13.40 -64.68 41.60
C THR A 2 13.55 -63.38 40.79
N THR A 3 12.97 -62.20 41.07
CA THR A 3 12.11 -61.62 42.14
C THR A 3 11.88 -60.13 41.77
N ALA A 4 10.74 -59.54 42.20
CA ALA A 4 10.50 -58.14 42.69
C ALA A 4 11.00 -56.92 41.85
N GLY A 5 10.40 -55.73 41.86
CA GLY A 5 9.37 -55.08 42.65
C GLY A 5 9.36 -53.57 42.32
N ARG A 6 8.23 -52.89 42.61
CA ARG A 6 8.01 -51.43 42.51
C ARG A 6 9.05 -50.59 43.26
N ALA A 7 9.31 -49.34 42.80
CA ALA A 7 9.05 -48.10 43.58
C ALA A 7 9.57 -46.82 42.87
N SER A 8 8.92 -45.72 43.25
CA SER A 8 9.06 -44.32 42.84
C SER A 8 10.28 -43.61 43.45
N ALA A 9 10.80 -42.56 42.81
CA ALA A 9 11.62 -41.54 43.46
C ALA A 9 11.45 -40.17 42.77
N ALA A 10 11.15 -39.16 43.59
CA ALA A 10 11.10 -37.73 43.28
C ALA A 10 12.46 -37.05 43.51
N SER A 11 12.51 -35.72 43.25
CA SER A 11 13.51 -34.67 43.62
C SER A 11 14.27 -34.12 42.40
N GLY A 12 14.37 -32.81 42.13
CA GLY A 12 14.01 -31.63 42.89
C GLY A 12 14.09 -30.34 42.05
N SER A 13 13.41 -29.29 42.52
CA SER A 13 13.46 -27.91 42.04
C SER A 13 14.59 -27.13 42.70
N ALA A 14 15.23 -26.21 41.97
CA ALA A 14 15.94 -25.08 42.55
C ALA A 14 15.72 -23.82 41.71
N SER A 15 15.27 -22.78 42.41
CA SER A 15 14.87 -21.44 41.96
C SER A 15 16.07 -20.50 41.98
N THR A 16 16.21 -19.61 41.00
CA THR A 16 17.14 -18.47 41.02
C THR A 16 16.35 -17.17 41.03
N THR A 17 16.33 -16.52 42.20
CA THR A 17 15.80 -15.16 42.42
C THR A 17 16.88 -14.09 42.24
N ALA A 18 16.43 -12.96 41.69
CA ALA A 18 17.16 -11.73 41.43
C ALA A 18 17.75 -11.03 42.68
N ARG A 19 18.73 -10.13 42.46
CA ARG A 19 19.03 -9.04 43.41
C ARG A 19 19.50 -7.77 42.70
N ALA A 20 19.01 -6.65 43.22
CA ALA A 20 19.10 -5.29 42.70
C ALA A 20 20.29 -4.48 43.26
N VAL A 21 20.53 -3.34 42.60
CA VAL A 21 21.50 -2.24 42.79
C VAL A 21 21.25 -1.46 44.10
N PRO A 22 22.27 -0.78 44.68
CA PRO A 22 22.28 0.71 44.65
C PRO A 22 23.68 1.39 44.58
N ALA A 23 23.71 2.63 44.06
CA ALA A 23 24.71 3.70 44.28
C ALA A 23 24.12 4.75 45.27
N PRO A 24 24.75 5.88 45.72
CA PRO A 24 25.97 6.58 45.25
C PRO A 24 26.90 7.18 46.37
N GLY A 25 27.97 7.91 45.99
CA GLY A 25 28.80 8.69 46.93
C GLY A 25 29.75 9.69 46.25
N SER A 26 29.77 10.92 46.75
CA SER A 26 30.35 12.17 46.23
C SER A 26 31.69 12.56 46.88
N GLY A 27 32.55 13.33 46.18
CA GLY A 27 33.70 14.03 46.76
C GLY A 27 34.40 14.99 45.79
N SER A 28 34.64 16.22 46.22
CA SER A 28 35.11 17.40 45.46
C SER A 28 36.42 17.94 46.05
N THR A 29 37.39 18.38 45.23
CA THR A 29 38.38 19.44 45.56
C THR A 29 38.96 20.13 44.31
N ARG A 30 39.39 21.39 44.50
CA ARG A 30 39.60 22.56 43.61
C ARG A 30 41.03 22.67 42.96
N PRO A 31 41.44 23.77 42.25
CA PRO A 31 42.34 23.73 41.07
C PRO A 31 43.65 24.57 41.13
N GLY A 32 44.48 24.43 40.07
CA GLY A 32 45.52 25.38 39.57
C GLY A 32 46.99 24.95 39.78
N PRO A 33 48.01 25.50 39.05
CA PRO A 33 47.99 26.55 38.03
C PRO A 33 48.71 26.18 36.69
N ALA A 34 48.69 27.13 35.75
CA ALA A 34 49.37 27.11 34.44
C ALA A 34 50.88 27.43 34.54
N VAL A 35 51.71 26.80 33.71
CA VAL A 35 52.98 27.35 33.20
C VAL A 35 53.24 26.86 31.76
N THR A 36 53.80 27.80 31.00
CA THR A 36 54.13 27.98 29.59
C THR A 36 55.21 27.08 28.97
N ALA A 37 55.31 27.19 27.63
CA ALA A 37 56.49 27.05 26.75
C ALA A 37 56.75 25.64 26.15
N SER A 38 57.24 25.48 24.93
CA SER A 38 57.37 26.30 23.72
C SER A 38 57.96 25.35 22.64
N SER A 39 57.91 25.78 21.38
CA SER A 39 58.85 25.41 20.30
C SER A 39 58.49 24.31 19.29
N THR A 40 58.50 24.75 18.01
CA THR A 40 58.97 24.08 16.77
C THR A 40 58.13 22.90 16.23
N ALA A 41 57.83 22.77 14.93
CA ALA A 41 58.33 23.37 13.71
C ALA A 41 57.28 23.24 12.57
N ARG A 42 57.47 24.06 11.52
CA ARG A 42 56.83 23.96 10.20
C ARG A 42 56.98 22.57 9.58
N LEU A 43 56.00 22.15 8.78
CA LEU A 43 56.18 21.75 7.37
C LEU A 43 54.81 21.53 6.70
N ALA A 44 54.68 22.03 5.48
CA ALA A 44 53.49 21.95 4.63
C ALA A 44 53.31 20.52 4.05
N PRO A 45 52.08 20.11 3.67
CA PRO A 45 51.88 18.89 2.90
C PRO A 45 52.13 19.13 1.41
N THR A 46 53.03 18.31 0.85
CA THR A 46 53.32 18.19 -0.58
C THR A 46 52.17 17.50 -1.32
N ALA A 47 51.86 18.06 -2.49
CA ALA A 47 50.96 17.50 -3.47
C ALA A 47 51.58 16.25 -4.12
N ALA A 48 50.84 15.15 -4.18
CA ALA A 48 51.18 13.98 -4.97
C ALA A 48 50.34 13.99 -6.26
N ALA A 49 51.02 14.26 -7.38
CA ALA A 49 50.53 14.04 -8.72
C ALA A 49 50.66 12.55 -9.07
N ALA A 50 49.59 11.94 -9.57
CA ALA A 50 49.61 10.62 -10.19
C ALA A 50 49.13 10.75 -11.64
N THR A 51 50.08 10.61 -12.56
CA THR A 51 49.98 10.58 -14.01
C THR A 51 49.21 9.34 -14.46
N ARG A 52 48.19 9.49 -15.33
CA ARG A 52 47.61 8.38 -16.13
C ARG A 52 47.84 8.66 -17.62
N PRO A 53 48.25 7.67 -18.43
CA PRO A 53 48.44 7.86 -19.85
C PRO A 53 47.12 7.74 -20.64
N SER A 54 46.98 8.63 -21.61
CA SER A 54 46.00 8.59 -22.69
C SER A 54 46.28 7.45 -23.67
N THR A 55 45.23 6.71 -24.05
CA THR A 55 45.18 6.03 -25.36
C THR A 55 43.94 6.53 -26.09
N ALA A 56 44.20 7.27 -27.16
CA ALA A 56 43.22 7.62 -28.17
C ALA A 56 43.09 6.43 -29.15
N VAL A 57 41.86 6.00 -29.43
CA VAL A 57 41.56 5.16 -30.60
C VAL A 57 40.51 5.90 -31.43
N THR A 58 40.90 6.08 -32.67
CA THR A 58 40.24 6.80 -33.77
C THR A 58 38.95 6.12 -34.21
N ALA A 59 37.95 6.95 -34.50
CA ALA A 59 36.72 6.56 -35.19
C ALA A 59 37.02 6.31 -36.68
N GLY A 60 36.65 5.13 -37.17
CA GLY A 60 36.70 4.75 -38.57
C GLY A 60 35.32 4.25 -39.02
N SER A 61 34.74 4.96 -39.99
CA SER A 61 33.44 4.67 -40.59
C SER A 61 33.48 3.37 -41.40
N SER A 62 32.44 2.54 -41.34
CA SER A 62 31.94 1.78 -42.51
C SER A 62 30.62 1.09 -42.20
N ARG A 63 29.59 1.44 -42.99
CA ARG A 63 28.37 0.64 -43.17
C ARG A 63 28.74 -0.73 -43.77
N PRO A 64 27.87 -1.73 -43.60
CA PRO A 64 27.48 -2.48 -44.79
C PRO A 64 25.97 -2.61 -44.99
N ARG A 65 25.68 -2.87 -46.25
CA ARG A 65 24.40 -3.01 -46.95
C ARG A 65 23.55 -4.18 -46.47
N ALA A 66 22.27 -4.00 -46.73
CA ALA A 66 21.25 -5.03 -46.82
C ALA A 66 21.65 -6.24 -47.69
N ALA A 67 21.25 -7.43 -47.25
CA ALA A 67 20.99 -8.57 -48.11
C ALA A 67 19.63 -9.16 -47.71
N ARG A 68 18.69 -9.08 -48.67
CA ARG A 68 17.49 -9.91 -48.72
C ARG A 68 17.92 -11.35 -49.02
N THR A 69 17.34 -12.31 -48.29
CA THR A 69 17.15 -13.66 -48.82
C THR A 69 15.77 -14.15 -48.42
N THR A 70 14.99 -14.44 -49.44
CA THR A 70 13.68 -15.10 -49.43
C THR A 70 13.80 -16.62 -49.38
N CYS A 71 12.66 -17.25 -49.10
CA CYS A 71 12.22 -18.63 -49.38
C CYS A 71 12.32 -19.67 -48.25
N GLY A 72 11.18 -20.35 -48.05
CA GLY A 72 11.17 -21.78 -47.71
C GLY A 72 10.15 -22.18 -46.65
N SER A 73 8.92 -22.44 -47.08
CA SER A 73 7.92 -23.25 -46.36
C SER A 73 8.49 -24.60 -45.89
N THR A 74 8.05 -25.11 -44.74
CA THR A 74 7.27 -26.36 -44.64
C THR A 74 6.64 -26.51 -43.26
N ALA A 75 5.38 -26.93 -43.28
CA ALA A 75 4.64 -27.41 -42.12
C ALA A 75 5.31 -28.69 -41.57
N GLY A 76 5.44 -28.76 -40.25
CA GLY A 76 5.84 -29.96 -39.52
C GLY A 76 4.84 -30.22 -38.40
N VAL A 77 3.77 -30.91 -38.73
CA VAL A 77 2.80 -31.46 -37.78
C VAL A 77 3.48 -32.68 -37.14
N ALA A 78 3.73 -32.65 -35.84
CA ALA A 78 4.17 -33.82 -35.08
C ALA A 78 3.09 -34.15 -34.05
N SER A 79 2.13 -34.98 -34.48
CA SER A 79 1.22 -35.70 -33.60
C SER A 79 2.00 -36.80 -32.90
N LEU A 80 2.10 -36.72 -31.57
CA LEU A 80 2.60 -37.82 -30.75
C LEU A 80 1.41 -38.65 -30.26
N THR A 81 1.24 -39.83 -30.85
CA THR A 81 0.29 -40.86 -30.45
C THR A 81 0.92 -41.69 -29.34
N ILE A 82 0.33 -41.72 -28.14
CA ILE A 82 0.58 -42.77 -27.15
C ILE A 82 -0.78 -43.35 -26.76
N ALA A 83 -0.91 -44.66 -26.96
CA ALA A 83 -2.10 -45.45 -26.71
C ALA A 83 -2.05 -46.15 -25.34
N GLY A 84 -3.22 -46.23 -24.69
CA GLY A 84 -3.59 -47.26 -23.71
C GLY A 84 -3.90 -46.74 -22.28
N PRO A 85 -4.76 -47.45 -21.50
CA PRO A 85 -6.02 -48.10 -21.85
C PRO A 85 -7.22 -47.53 -21.06
N VAL A 86 -8.42 -47.84 -21.55
CA VAL A 86 -9.75 -47.52 -21.02
C VAL A 86 -10.10 -48.41 -19.82
N PRO A 87 -10.87 -47.89 -18.84
CA PRO A 87 -11.99 -48.65 -18.31
C PRO A 87 -13.32 -47.88 -18.42
N SER A 88 -14.31 -48.61 -18.92
CA SER A 88 -15.73 -48.25 -18.98
C SER A 88 -16.40 -48.61 -17.67
N ALA A 89 -17.23 -47.71 -17.13
CA ALA A 89 -18.60 -47.96 -16.67
C ALA A 89 -19.08 -46.85 -15.71
N GLY A 90 -20.32 -46.40 -15.89
CA GLY A 90 -21.09 -45.73 -14.83
C GLY A 90 -21.73 -44.40 -15.22
N GLY A 91 -22.70 -44.45 -16.15
CA GLY A 91 -23.56 -43.31 -16.42
C GLY A 91 -24.44 -42.93 -15.23
N ARG A 92 -24.68 -41.63 -15.07
CA ARG A 92 -25.87 -41.04 -14.47
C ARG A 92 -26.05 -39.65 -15.06
N ALA A 93 -26.99 -39.55 -16.01
CA ALA A 93 -27.53 -38.29 -16.48
C ALA A 93 -28.57 -37.82 -15.46
N CYS A 94 -28.35 -36.65 -14.86
CA CYS A 94 -29.39 -35.92 -14.14
C CYS A 94 -29.87 -34.79 -15.06
N GLY A 95 -31.13 -34.91 -15.49
CA GLY A 95 -31.80 -33.92 -16.32
C GLY A 95 -32.02 -32.59 -15.60
N PHE A 96 -31.88 -31.51 -16.35
CA PHE A 96 -32.49 -30.23 -16.07
C PHE A 96 -33.99 -30.31 -16.39
N PRO A 97 -34.88 -29.80 -15.53
CA PRO A 97 -36.16 -29.30 -15.98
C PRO A 97 -36.07 -27.78 -16.20
N ASP A 98 -36.24 -27.40 -17.47
CA ASP A 98 -36.81 -26.11 -17.84
C ASP A 98 -38.25 -25.99 -17.32
N SER A 99 -38.71 -24.75 -17.16
CA SER A 99 -40.10 -24.30 -16.97
C SER A 99 -40.73 -24.45 -15.58
N PHE A 100 -40.66 -23.37 -14.80
CA PHE A 100 -41.66 -23.07 -13.77
C PHE A 100 -42.81 -22.28 -14.40
N THR A 101 -43.98 -22.92 -14.47
CA THR A 101 -45.25 -22.30 -14.82
C THR A 101 -45.84 -21.64 -13.56
N PHE A 102 -46.09 -20.33 -13.61
CA PHE A 102 -46.86 -19.63 -12.60
C PHE A 102 -48.33 -19.59 -13.05
N ARG A 103 -49.20 -20.35 -12.40
CA ARG A 103 -50.65 -20.22 -12.58
C ARG A 103 -51.35 -20.17 -11.23
N GLY A 104 -51.92 -18.99 -10.96
CA GLY A 104 -53.20 -18.84 -10.27
C GLY A 104 -53.21 -18.99 -8.75
N LEU A 105 -53.15 -17.86 -8.04
CA LEU A 105 -54.05 -17.65 -6.90
C LEU A 105 -54.44 -16.18 -6.82
N SER A 106 -55.71 -15.90 -7.09
CA SER A 106 -56.37 -14.64 -6.73
C SER A 106 -56.48 -14.57 -5.22
N ILE A 107 -56.07 -13.46 -4.61
CA ILE A 107 -56.52 -13.08 -3.28
C ILE A 107 -57.11 -11.68 -3.34
N THR A 108 -58.36 -11.65 -2.90
CA THR A 108 -59.35 -10.59 -2.92
C THR A 108 -58.93 -9.39 -2.07
N ARG A 109 -59.16 -8.20 -2.62
CA ARG A 109 -59.09 -6.90 -1.94
C ARG A 109 -60.25 -6.79 -0.96
N MET A 110 -59.99 -6.69 0.35
CA MET A 110 -61.01 -6.26 1.32
C MET A 110 -60.62 -4.92 1.94
N SER A 111 -61.44 -3.93 1.65
CA SER A 111 -61.48 -2.62 2.26
C SER A 111 -62.40 -2.68 3.48
N HIS A 112 -61.91 -2.32 4.66
CA HIS A 112 -62.74 -1.94 5.79
C HIS A 112 -62.17 -0.68 6.43
N GLY A 113 -63.01 0.36 6.50
CA GLY A 113 -62.71 1.61 7.15
C GLY A 113 -63.28 1.70 8.57
N LEU A 114 -62.62 2.56 9.37
CA LEU A 114 -63.10 3.37 10.50
C LEU A 114 -63.60 2.61 11.76
N PRO A 115 -63.53 3.19 12.99
CA PRO A 115 -63.58 4.63 13.29
C PRO A 115 -62.60 5.18 14.35
N HIS A 116 -62.52 6.51 14.37
CA HIS A 116 -61.94 7.33 15.43
C HIS A 116 -62.74 7.24 16.73
N CYS A 117 -62.06 7.03 17.86
CA CYS A 117 -62.56 7.35 19.18
C CYS A 117 -61.65 8.41 19.83
N VAL A 118 -62.24 9.59 20.03
CA VAL A 118 -61.68 10.71 20.80
C VAL A 118 -61.97 10.43 22.26
N ASP A 119 -60.93 10.27 23.07
CA ASP A 119 -61.09 10.18 24.53
C ASP A 119 -60.55 11.45 25.21
N ARG A 120 -61.35 11.96 26.15
CA ARG A 120 -61.27 13.32 26.71
C ARG A 120 -60.91 13.21 28.18
N PRO A 121 -59.70 13.62 28.64
CA PRO A 121 -59.44 13.65 30.07
C PRO A 121 -59.97 14.96 30.70
N ARG A 122 -60.64 14.77 31.83
CA ARG A 122 -61.22 15.80 32.70
C ARG A 122 -60.19 16.78 33.25
N ARG A 123 -60.62 18.05 33.37
CA ARG A 123 -60.01 19.11 34.18
C ARG A 123 -59.84 18.66 35.64
N SER A 124 -58.62 18.81 36.15
CA SER A 124 -58.30 18.92 37.58
C SER A 124 -57.54 20.22 37.79
N ARG A 125 -58.18 21.17 38.47
CA ARG A 125 -57.56 22.41 38.97
C ARG A 125 -56.64 22.08 40.14
N ARG A 126 -55.33 22.27 39.99
CA ARG A 126 -54.42 22.66 41.08
C ARG A 126 -53.35 23.59 40.51
N MET A 127 -53.30 24.82 41.00
CA MET A 127 -52.18 25.74 40.77
C MET A 127 -51.00 25.33 41.66
N PRO A 128 -49.78 25.37 41.12
CA PRO A 128 -48.63 25.78 41.91
C PRO A 128 -47.86 26.92 41.22
N HIS A 129 -47.62 27.96 42.02
CA HIS A 129 -46.51 28.92 42.06
C HIS A 129 -45.59 29.05 40.81
N PRO A 130 -45.33 30.29 40.32
CA PRO A 130 -44.45 30.52 39.19
C PRO A 130 -43.00 30.41 39.64
N VAL A 131 -42.41 29.22 39.52
CA VAL A 131 -40.95 29.12 39.43
C VAL A 131 -40.63 29.34 37.96
N ILE A 132 -40.09 30.52 37.65
CA ILE A 132 -39.49 30.83 36.34
C ILE A 132 -38.30 29.89 36.17
N ALA A 133 -38.55 28.72 35.60
CA ALA A 133 -37.50 27.83 35.10
C ALA A 133 -36.99 28.46 33.81
N LEU A 134 -35.89 29.20 33.93
CA LEU A 134 -35.09 29.64 32.80
C LEU A 134 -34.51 28.38 32.13
N VAL A 135 -35.27 27.80 31.21
CA VAL A 135 -34.79 26.71 30.35
C VAL A 135 -33.79 27.33 29.38
N LEU A 136 -32.52 27.35 29.77
CA LEU A 136 -31.40 27.55 28.86
C LEU A 136 -31.41 26.37 27.89
N SER A 137 -32.14 26.51 26.80
CA SER A 137 -32.01 25.65 25.62
C SER A 137 -30.62 25.83 25.05
N MET A 138 -29.65 25.10 25.61
CA MET A 138 -28.35 24.91 24.97
C MET A 138 -28.58 24.01 23.77
N THR A 139 -28.95 24.62 22.64
CA THR A 139 -28.83 23.99 21.35
C THR A 139 -27.34 23.79 21.11
N SER A 140 -26.82 22.65 21.56
CA SER A 140 -25.51 22.16 21.14
C SER A 140 -25.61 21.94 19.63
N THR A 141 -25.25 22.95 18.85
CA THR A 141 -24.82 22.77 17.48
C THR A 141 -23.59 21.87 17.55
N PHE A 142 -23.81 20.55 17.45
CA PHE A 142 -22.80 19.60 17.04
C PHE A 142 -22.43 19.97 15.60
N GLY A 143 -21.63 21.03 15.45
CA GLY A 143 -20.95 21.28 14.20
C GLY A 143 -20.16 20.01 13.89
N THR A 144 -20.50 19.37 12.77
CA THR A 144 -19.70 18.27 12.25
C THR A 144 -18.26 18.74 12.22
N ALA A 145 -17.42 18.17 13.09
CA ALA A 145 -16.01 18.52 13.11
C ALA A 145 -15.47 18.34 11.67
N PRO A 146 -14.73 19.32 11.12
CA PRO A 146 -14.21 19.19 9.78
C PRO A 146 -13.44 17.87 9.69
N SER A 147 -13.77 17.09 8.66
CA SER A 147 -13.11 15.81 8.40
C SER A 147 -11.60 16.05 8.39
N ALA A 148 -10.86 15.25 9.15
CA ALA A 148 -9.42 15.35 9.12
C ALA A 148 -8.90 15.11 7.70
N GLU A 149 -7.95 15.96 7.28
CA GLU A 149 -7.49 16.08 5.90
C GLU A 149 -6.03 15.61 5.76
N VAL A 150 -5.70 15.18 4.55
CA VAL A 150 -4.33 14.93 4.10
C VAL A 150 -3.79 16.21 3.45
N SER A 151 -2.78 16.82 4.08
CA SER A 151 -2.14 18.04 3.56
C SER A 151 -0.82 17.73 2.85
N VAL A 152 -0.52 18.38 1.73
CA VAL A 152 0.71 18.15 0.95
C VAL A 152 1.60 19.38 0.97
N ARG A 153 2.88 19.21 1.30
CA ARG A 153 3.92 20.25 1.24
C ARG A 153 5.14 19.74 0.48
N TYR A 154 5.67 20.59 -0.40
CA TYR A 154 6.91 20.35 -1.13
C TYR A 154 8.00 21.29 -0.60
N GLU A 155 9.05 20.73 0.00
CA GLU A 155 10.22 21.49 0.45
C GLU A 155 11.16 21.82 -0.70
N SER A 156 12.09 22.75 -0.47
CA SER A 156 13.11 23.12 -1.44
C SER A 156 14.01 21.92 -1.77
N PRO A 157 14.33 21.67 -3.05
CA PRO A 157 15.29 20.65 -3.41
C PRO A 157 16.73 21.12 -3.15
N GLY A 158 17.62 20.21 -2.79
CA GLY A 158 19.04 20.50 -2.56
C GLY A 158 19.93 20.33 -3.79
N SER A 159 19.38 19.92 -4.95
CA SER A 159 20.13 19.69 -6.18
C SER A 159 19.26 19.81 -7.44
N PRO A 160 19.85 20.00 -8.64
CA PRO A 160 19.09 20.00 -9.90
C PRO A 160 18.31 18.69 -10.13
N ARG A 161 18.87 17.57 -9.69
CA ARG A 161 18.24 16.25 -9.76
C ARG A 161 17.00 16.18 -8.87
N ALA A 162 17.10 16.72 -7.65
CA ALA A 162 15.96 16.82 -6.73
C ALA A 162 14.89 17.79 -7.25
N GLU A 163 15.25 18.88 -7.95
CA GLU A 163 14.25 19.76 -8.58
C GLU A 163 13.50 19.04 -9.71
N GLN A 164 14.19 18.25 -10.54
CA GLN A 164 13.52 17.45 -11.56
C GLN A 164 12.55 16.42 -10.95
N ALA A 165 12.96 15.75 -9.88
CA ALA A 165 12.12 14.80 -9.15
C ALA A 165 10.91 15.50 -8.50
N ARG A 166 11.12 16.68 -7.90
CA ARG A 166 10.04 17.52 -7.35
C ARG A 166 9.04 17.92 -8.42
N LYS A 167 9.51 18.37 -9.59
CA LYS A 167 8.65 18.73 -10.73
C LYS A 167 7.84 17.52 -11.20
N LEU A 168 8.49 16.37 -11.41
CA LEU A 168 7.82 15.14 -11.80
C LEU A 168 6.72 14.73 -10.81
N LEU A 169 7.01 14.80 -9.51
CA LEU A 169 6.04 14.46 -8.47
C LEU A 169 4.85 15.43 -8.43
N LYS A 170 5.08 16.74 -8.65
CA LYS A 170 4.01 17.73 -8.76
C LYS A 170 3.14 17.50 -9.99
N ASP A 171 3.76 17.33 -11.16
CA ASP A 171 3.05 17.18 -12.43
C ASP A 171 2.22 15.89 -12.47
N SER A 172 2.68 14.84 -11.76
CA SER A 172 1.95 13.57 -11.66
C SER A 172 0.66 13.65 -10.86
N ASP A 173 0.42 14.70 -10.05
CA ASP A 173 -0.71 14.77 -9.12
C ASP A 173 -0.86 13.55 -8.16
N ALA A 174 0.17 12.71 -8.02
CA ALA A 174 0.11 11.44 -7.28
C ALA A 174 -0.13 11.57 -5.77
N LEU A 175 0.18 12.74 -5.19
CA LEU A 175 -0.03 13.01 -3.76
C LEU A 175 -1.40 13.62 -3.45
N LYS A 176 -2.19 13.97 -4.47
CA LYS A 176 -3.54 14.51 -4.27
C LYS A 176 -4.46 13.37 -3.88
N THR A 177 -5.23 13.56 -2.81
CA THR A 177 -6.19 12.55 -2.39
C THR A 177 -7.51 13.13 -1.88
N ARG A 178 -8.60 12.40 -2.09
CA ARG A 178 -9.91 12.66 -1.48
C ARG A 178 -10.26 11.64 -0.38
N ILE A 179 -9.31 10.80 0.01
CA ILE A 179 -9.49 9.85 1.11
C ILE A 179 -9.53 10.62 2.43
N LYS A 180 -10.59 10.42 3.20
CA LYS A 180 -10.71 10.93 4.57
C LYS A 180 -9.86 10.07 5.49
N VAL A 181 -9.16 10.73 6.40
CA VAL A 181 -8.33 10.08 7.43
C VAL A 181 -8.95 10.31 8.80
N PRO A 182 -8.76 9.40 9.77
CA PRO A 182 -9.30 9.58 11.13
C PRO A 182 -8.69 10.78 11.88
N GLN A 183 -7.45 11.15 11.54
CA GLN A 183 -6.70 12.27 12.11
C GLN A 183 -5.86 12.95 11.03
N PRO A 184 -5.49 14.23 11.18
CA PRO A 184 -4.75 14.96 10.16
C PRO A 184 -3.42 14.28 9.83
N VAL A 185 -3.16 14.09 8.54
CA VAL A 185 -1.93 13.50 8.00
C VAL A 185 -1.19 14.55 7.17
N LYS A 186 0.11 14.67 7.39
CA LYS A 186 0.99 15.54 6.59
C LYS A 186 1.73 14.69 5.57
N VAL A 187 1.77 15.13 4.33
CA VAL A 187 2.63 14.58 3.28
C VAL A 187 3.69 15.62 2.98
N VAL A 188 4.95 15.26 3.18
CA VAL A 188 6.10 16.13 2.93
C VAL A 188 6.99 15.50 1.88
N ALA A 189 7.04 16.12 0.70
CA ALA A 189 8.02 15.80 -0.31
C ALA A 189 9.27 16.66 -0.09
N LYS A 190 10.45 16.05 0.07
CA LYS A 190 11.67 16.78 0.41
C LYS A 190 12.95 16.09 -0.06
N ASP A 191 14.06 16.83 0.03
CA ASP A 191 15.39 16.26 -0.10
C ASP A 191 15.79 15.54 1.19
N CYS A 192 16.12 14.25 1.11
CA CYS A 192 16.44 13.42 2.27
C CYS A 192 17.88 12.90 2.30
N GLY A 193 18.66 13.11 1.23
CA GLY A 193 19.95 12.47 1.03
C GLY A 193 19.90 10.95 0.75
N SER A 194 18.73 10.30 0.78
CA SER A 194 18.57 8.87 0.48
C SER A 194 17.18 8.56 -0.12
N PRO A 195 17.02 7.51 -0.95
CA PRO A 195 15.77 7.20 -1.61
C PRO A 195 14.82 6.43 -0.70
N LYS A 196 13.91 7.15 -0.03
CA LYS A 196 12.94 6.57 0.91
C LYS A 196 11.55 7.17 0.74
N ALA A 197 10.53 6.40 1.08
CA ALA A 197 9.24 6.91 1.52
C ALA A 197 8.91 6.25 2.85
N LEU A 198 8.34 7.01 3.79
CA LEU A 198 8.01 6.47 5.11
C LEU A 198 6.85 7.18 5.77
N TRP A 199 6.09 6.40 6.53
CA TRP A 199 5.14 6.87 7.53
C TRP A 199 5.83 7.03 8.88
N ASN A 200 5.72 8.22 9.48
CA ASN A 200 6.10 8.47 10.87
C ASN A 200 4.84 8.61 11.74
N HIS A 201 4.63 7.63 12.61
CA HIS A 201 3.48 7.58 13.51
C HIS A 201 3.44 8.75 14.50
N ALA A 202 4.58 9.11 15.11
CA ALA A 202 4.64 10.17 16.13
C ALA A 202 4.31 11.56 15.57
N GLU A 203 4.74 11.82 14.33
CA GLU A 203 4.53 13.12 13.68
C GLU A 203 3.29 13.16 12.78
N ARG A 204 2.61 12.01 12.61
CA ARG A 204 1.57 11.77 11.60
C ARG A 204 1.97 12.29 10.22
N ARG A 205 3.16 11.87 9.77
CA ARG A 205 3.79 12.40 8.55
C ARG A 205 4.22 11.29 7.61
N ILE A 206 3.70 11.34 6.38
CA ILE A 206 4.26 10.66 5.23
C ILE A 206 5.40 11.53 4.67
N THR A 207 6.58 10.97 4.51
CA THR A 207 7.71 11.64 3.84
C THR A 207 7.99 10.95 2.52
N ILE A 208 8.06 11.70 1.42
CA ILE A 208 8.45 11.20 0.10
C ILE A 208 9.76 11.89 -0.31
N CYS A 209 10.84 11.14 -0.39
CA CYS A 209 12.14 11.70 -0.72
C CYS A 209 12.30 11.90 -2.23
N TYR A 210 12.84 13.04 -2.65
CA TYR A 210 13.11 13.32 -4.06
C TYR A 210 14.06 12.29 -4.69
N GLN A 211 14.98 11.74 -3.91
CA GLN A 211 15.84 10.63 -4.32
C GLN A 211 15.06 9.37 -4.69
N LEU A 212 13.96 9.05 -3.99
CA LEU A 212 13.14 7.89 -4.34
C LEU A 212 12.45 8.12 -5.68
N VAL A 213 11.89 9.31 -5.88
CA VAL A 213 11.24 9.68 -7.16
C VAL A 213 12.24 9.60 -8.31
N ASP A 214 13.47 10.07 -8.11
CA ASP A 214 14.54 9.98 -9.11
C ASP A 214 14.96 8.53 -9.39
N GLN A 215 15.07 7.70 -8.35
CA GLN A 215 15.41 6.29 -8.49
C GLN A 215 14.32 5.54 -9.27
N VAL A 216 13.05 5.71 -8.89
CA VAL A 216 11.90 5.13 -9.60
C VAL A 216 11.88 5.57 -11.06
N ARG A 217 12.09 6.87 -11.34
CA ARG A 217 12.17 7.39 -12.71
C ARG A 217 13.29 6.72 -13.50
N THR A 218 14.46 6.57 -12.90
CA THR A 218 15.63 5.97 -13.53
C THR A 218 15.40 4.48 -13.83
N THR A 219 14.86 3.74 -12.86
CA THR A 219 14.48 2.33 -13.03
C THR A 219 13.42 2.17 -14.12
N MET A 220 12.33 2.94 -14.06
CA MET A 220 11.25 2.86 -15.06
C MET A 220 11.72 3.23 -16.46
N LYS A 221 12.60 4.22 -16.58
CA LYS A 221 13.21 4.59 -17.86
C LYS A 221 14.03 3.42 -18.43
N GLY A 222 14.89 2.80 -17.63
CA GLY A 222 15.70 1.66 -18.08
C GLY A 222 14.85 0.46 -18.52
N ILE A 223 13.78 0.17 -17.78
CA ILE A 223 12.81 -0.88 -18.17
C ILE A 223 12.12 -0.50 -19.49
N ALA A 224 11.64 0.73 -19.61
CA ALA A 224 10.95 1.19 -20.81
C ALA A 224 11.84 1.15 -22.07
N GLU A 225 13.12 1.48 -21.93
CA GLU A 225 14.11 1.35 -23.01
C GLU A 225 14.36 -0.11 -23.39
N THR A 226 14.40 -1.02 -22.40
CA THR A 226 14.61 -2.46 -22.64
C THR A 226 13.39 -3.12 -23.30
N GLU A 227 12.18 -2.71 -22.93
CA GLU A 227 10.92 -3.21 -23.48
C GLU A 227 10.45 -2.44 -24.73
N GLU A 228 11.22 -1.44 -25.18
CA GLU A 228 10.90 -0.56 -26.33
C GLU A 228 9.50 0.08 -26.27
N VAL A 229 9.01 0.39 -25.07
CA VAL A 229 7.66 0.97 -24.91
C VAL A 229 7.64 2.46 -25.25
N GLY A 230 6.51 2.93 -25.78
CA GLY A 230 6.30 4.34 -26.09
C GLY A 230 6.30 5.25 -24.86
N SER A 231 6.63 6.53 -25.05
CA SER A 231 6.73 7.55 -23.99
C SER A 231 5.45 7.71 -23.15
N GLY A 232 4.28 7.52 -23.76
CA GLY A 232 3.00 7.55 -23.05
C GLY A 232 2.85 6.42 -22.03
N ALA A 233 3.26 5.20 -22.39
CA ALA A 233 3.24 4.06 -21.47
C ALA A 233 4.25 4.26 -20.33
N ALA A 234 5.45 4.76 -20.65
CA ALA A 234 6.45 5.09 -19.63
C ALA A 234 5.95 6.17 -18.64
N ALA A 235 5.26 7.21 -19.12
CA ALA A 235 4.64 8.21 -18.26
C ALA A 235 3.53 7.63 -17.38
N ALA A 236 2.65 6.78 -17.94
CA ALA A 236 1.59 6.12 -17.19
C ALA A 236 2.14 5.20 -16.08
N ARG A 237 3.22 4.45 -16.36
CA ARG A 237 3.94 3.63 -15.38
C ARG A 237 4.54 4.49 -14.27
N MET A 238 5.10 5.65 -14.60
CA MET A 238 5.63 6.58 -13.59
C MET A 238 4.51 7.12 -12.69
N ASP A 239 3.41 7.59 -13.25
CA ASP A 239 2.25 8.08 -12.48
C ASP A 239 1.64 6.97 -11.61
N GLY A 240 1.59 5.74 -12.15
CA GLY A 240 1.17 4.54 -11.43
C GLY A 240 2.09 4.23 -10.25
N ALA A 241 3.40 4.27 -10.45
CA ALA A 241 4.41 4.04 -9.42
C ALA A 241 4.29 5.05 -8.28
N LEU A 242 4.22 6.34 -8.60
CA LEU A 242 4.11 7.41 -7.60
C LEU A 242 2.80 7.32 -6.82
N SER A 243 1.69 7.00 -7.50
CA SER A 243 0.39 6.82 -6.85
C SER A 243 0.43 5.61 -5.91
N MET A 244 0.99 4.48 -6.36
CA MET A 244 1.13 3.28 -5.54
C MET A 244 1.99 3.52 -4.30
N ILE A 245 3.15 4.20 -4.43
CA ILE A 245 4.01 4.55 -3.29
C ILE A 245 3.27 5.42 -2.28
N PHE A 246 2.59 6.47 -2.74
CA PHE A 246 1.83 7.34 -1.87
C PHE A 246 0.71 6.58 -1.13
N HIS A 247 -0.08 5.78 -1.87
CA HIS A 247 -1.18 5.02 -1.29
C HIS A 247 -0.71 3.91 -0.33
N HIS A 248 0.47 3.34 -0.55
CA HIS A 248 1.10 2.41 0.40
C HIS A 248 1.46 3.11 1.73
N GLN A 249 2.09 4.29 1.67
CA GLN A 249 2.38 5.07 2.88
C GLN A 249 1.10 5.60 3.57
N LEU A 250 0.07 5.95 2.79
CA LEU A 250 -1.26 6.25 3.31
C LEU A 250 -1.89 5.01 3.99
N GLY A 251 -1.60 3.81 3.50
CA GLY A 251 -2.02 2.55 4.10
C GLY A 251 -1.43 2.32 5.49
N HIS A 252 -0.15 2.61 5.70
CA HIS A 252 0.46 2.61 7.04
C HIS A 252 -0.21 3.63 7.97
N ALA A 253 -0.48 4.83 7.47
CA ALA A 253 -1.19 5.86 8.22
C ALA A 253 -2.59 5.40 8.62
N LEU A 254 -3.38 4.88 7.69
CA LEU A 254 -4.73 4.39 7.95
C LEU A 254 -4.71 3.21 8.93
N THR A 255 -3.77 2.27 8.78
CA THR A 255 -3.63 1.13 9.70
C THR A 255 -3.43 1.60 11.13
N THR A 256 -2.42 2.43 11.35
CA THR A 256 -2.03 2.87 12.70
C THR A 256 -3.02 3.85 13.33
N LEU A 257 -3.60 4.76 12.53
CA LEU A 257 -4.63 5.71 13.01
C LEU A 257 -5.95 5.03 13.38
N ASN A 258 -6.19 3.80 12.90
CA ASN A 258 -7.32 2.97 13.32
C ASN A 258 -6.94 1.98 14.44
N GLY A 259 -5.77 2.14 15.08
CA GLY A 259 -5.35 1.34 16.22
C GLY A 259 -4.89 -0.09 15.88
N MET A 260 -4.64 -0.38 14.61
CA MET A 260 -4.18 -1.69 14.15
C MET A 260 -2.66 -1.78 14.18
N ARG A 261 -2.13 -3.01 14.29
CA ARG A 261 -0.69 -3.26 14.18
C ARG A 261 -0.22 -2.98 12.76
N ASP A 262 0.83 -2.19 12.63
CA ASP A 262 1.39 -1.84 11.34
C ASP A 262 2.07 -3.05 10.67
N SER A 263 1.80 -3.23 9.38
CA SER A 263 2.45 -4.26 8.56
C SER A 263 2.34 -3.92 7.08
N GLU A 264 3.34 -4.32 6.29
CA GLU A 264 3.39 -4.14 4.84
C GLU A 264 2.13 -4.67 4.13
N GLY A 265 1.65 -5.86 4.52
CA GLY A 265 0.48 -6.47 3.91
C GLY A 265 -0.81 -5.70 4.20
N GLN A 266 -0.95 -5.14 5.40
CA GLN A 266 -2.09 -4.28 5.76
C GLN A 266 -2.03 -2.94 5.02
N ALA A 267 -0.83 -2.36 4.91
CA ALA A 267 -0.60 -1.15 4.14
C ALA A 267 -0.95 -1.36 2.66
N ASP A 268 -0.56 -2.49 2.07
CA ASP A 268 -0.91 -2.85 0.68
C ASP A 268 -2.41 -3.05 0.46
N GLN A 269 -3.11 -3.64 1.42
CA GLN A 269 -4.56 -3.77 1.36
C GLN A 269 -5.24 -2.40 1.34
N PHE A 270 -4.86 -1.51 2.26
CA PHE A 270 -5.36 -0.13 2.25
C PHE A 270 -4.96 0.62 0.98
N ALA A 271 -3.75 0.42 0.48
CA ALA A 271 -3.25 1.05 -0.74
C ALA A 271 -4.12 0.67 -1.93
N ALA A 272 -4.43 -0.62 -2.10
CA ALA A 272 -5.28 -1.09 -3.19
C ALA A 272 -6.70 -0.51 -3.10
N LEU A 273 -7.30 -0.50 -1.91
CA LEU A 273 -8.64 0.06 -1.69
C LEU A 273 -8.68 1.57 -1.99
N THR A 274 -7.74 2.32 -1.42
CA THR A 274 -7.69 3.78 -1.55
C THR A 274 -7.35 4.22 -2.97
N LEU A 275 -6.39 3.55 -3.63
CA LEU A 275 -6.03 3.85 -5.02
C LEU A 275 -7.20 3.57 -5.96
N ALA A 276 -7.90 2.43 -5.80
CA ALA A 276 -9.08 2.12 -6.61
C ALA A 276 -10.20 3.16 -6.44
N ALA A 277 -10.42 3.67 -5.21
CA ALA A 277 -11.44 4.67 -4.93
C ALA A 277 -11.08 6.09 -5.43
N ASP A 278 -9.79 6.42 -5.39
CA ASP A 278 -9.33 7.80 -5.54
C ASP A 278 -8.67 8.10 -6.90
N ALA A 279 -7.96 7.12 -7.45
CA ALA A 279 -7.25 7.21 -8.72
C ALA A 279 -7.61 6.05 -9.68
N PRO A 280 -8.90 5.82 -10.01
CA PRO A 280 -9.33 4.69 -10.83
C PRO A 280 -8.67 4.64 -12.22
N LYS A 281 -8.26 5.78 -12.78
CA LYS A 281 -7.53 5.85 -14.06
C LYS A 281 -6.10 5.30 -13.98
N ARG A 282 -5.55 5.11 -12.79
CA ARG A 282 -4.18 4.65 -12.54
C ARG A 282 -4.11 3.22 -12.03
N VAL A 283 -5.24 2.54 -11.86
CA VAL A 283 -5.28 1.20 -11.27
C VAL A 283 -4.41 0.21 -12.05
N VAL A 284 -4.56 0.15 -13.37
CA VAL A 284 -3.75 -0.75 -14.22
C VAL A 284 -2.27 -0.37 -14.17
N SER A 285 -1.94 0.91 -14.37
CA SER A 285 -0.54 1.33 -14.38
C SER A 285 0.15 1.24 -13.01
N ALA A 286 -0.60 1.34 -11.91
CA ALA A 286 -0.09 1.11 -10.56
C ALA A 286 0.22 -0.37 -10.29
N ALA A 287 -0.64 -1.29 -10.76
CA ALA A 287 -0.38 -2.72 -10.68
C ALA A 287 0.85 -3.10 -11.51
N GLU A 288 0.95 -2.60 -12.73
CA GLU A 288 2.11 -2.77 -13.61
C GLU A 288 3.38 -2.24 -12.96
N ALA A 289 3.36 -0.98 -12.54
CA ALA A 289 4.51 -0.33 -11.93
C ALA A 289 5.01 -1.08 -10.70
N ARG A 290 4.10 -1.56 -9.86
CA ARG A 290 4.48 -2.37 -8.70
C ARG A 290 5.07 -3.72 -9.11
N HIS A 291 4.53 -4.38 -10.12
CA HIS A 291 5.09 -5.63 -10.64
C HIS A 291 6.53 -5.42 -11.14
N LEU A 292 6.74 -4.39 -11.95
CA LEU A 292 8.05 -4.02 -12.48
C LEU A 292 9.06 -3.67 -11.38
N LEU A 293 8.65 -2.90 -10.36
CA LEU A 293 9.53 -2.53 -9.24
C LEU A 293 9.79 -3.69 -8.28
N ALA A 294 8.89 -4.66 -8.17
CA ALA A 294 9.03 -5.78 -7.21
C ALA A 294 10.26 -6.67 -7.47
N GLY A 295 10.76 -6.69 -8.70
CA GLY A 295 12.00 -7.37 -9.09
C GLY A 295 13.28 -6.56 -8.85
N HIS A 296 13.18 -5.29 -8.45
CA HIS A 296 14.31 -4.38 -8.30
C HIS A 296 14.61 -4.12 -6.82
N THR A 297 15.67 -4.75 -6.31
CA THR A 297 16.12 -4.54 -4.93
C THR A 297 16.53 -3.08 -4.70
N GLY A 298 16.13 -2.51 -3.56
CA GLY A 298 16.52 -1.16 -3.14
C GLY A 298 15.60 -0.03 -3.60
N VAL A 299 14.47 -0.31 -4.25
CA VAL A 299 13.38 0.68 -4.46
C VAL A 299 12.38 0.56 -3.31
N ASP A 300 12.77 1.01 -2.11
CA ASP A 300 11.94 1.02 -0.88
C ASP A 300 11.25 -0.32 -0.52
N HIS A 301 10.23 -0.29 0.33
CA HIS A 301 9.34 -1.42 0.72
C HIS A 301 8.59 -2.10 -0.45
N LEU A 302 8.94 -1.82 -1.71
CA LEU A 302 8.23 -2.29 -2.91
C LEU A 302 8.71 -3.66 -3.41
N SER A 303 9.75 -4.24 -2.80
CA SER A 303 10.29 -5.55 -3.19
C SER A 303 9.35 -6.70 -2.79
N GLY A 304 9.25 -7.71 -3.65
CA GLY A 304 8.53 -8.95 -3.34
C GLY A 304 7.39 -9.24 -4.31
N LEU A 305 7.57 -10.29 -5.13
CA LEU A 305 6.59 -10.69 -6.14
C LEU A 305 5.27 -11.18 -5.53
N THR A 306 5.29 -11.81 -4.35
CA THR A 306 4.07 -12.28 -3.67
C THR A 306 3.20 -11.11 -3.18
N GLN A 307 3.83 -10.08 -2.60
CA GLN A 307 3.15 -8.86 -2.17
C GLN A 307 2.62 -8.10 -3.39
N SER A 308 3.43 -7.98 -4.44
CA SER A 308 3.03 -7.36 -5.70
C SER A 308 1.82 -8.06 -6.34
N ALA A 309 1.83 -9.40 -6.41
CA ALA A 309 0.70 -10.18 -6.92
C ALA A 309 -0.56 -10.04 -6.05
N THR A 310 -0.41 -9.88 -4.74
CA THR A 310 -1.53 -9.63 -3.83
C THR A 310 -2.14 -8.25 -4.07
N PHE A 311 -1.31 -7.22 -4.17
CA PHE A 311 -1.75 -5.87 -4.53
C PHE A 311 -2.46 -5.85 -5.90
N ALA A 312 -1.87 -6.48 -6.91
CA ALA A 312 -2.46 -6.61 -8.25
C ALA A 312 -3.80 -7.36 -8.21
N CYS A 313 -3.92 -8.42 -7.41
CA CYS A 313 -5.16 -9.17 -7.24
C CYS A 313 -6.27 -8.30 -6.65
N LEU A 314 -5.98 -7.50 -5.62
CA LEU A 314 -6.97 -6.59 -5.05
C LEU A 314 -7.41 -5.49 -6.05
N LEU A 315 -6.46 -4.94 -6.81
CA LEU A 315 -6.76 -3.95 -7.84
C LEU A 315 -7.60 -4.56 -8.98
N TYR A 316 -7.25 -5.74 -9.48
CA TYR A 316 -8.03 -6.48 -10.47
C TYR A 316 -9.43 -6.79 -9.94
N GLY A 317 -9.53 -7.32 -8.72
CA GLY A 317 -10.79 -7.70 -8.07
C GLY A 317 -11.73 -6.53 -7.80
N SER A 318 -11.23 -5.30 -7.74
CA SER A 318 -12.07 -4.11 -7.56
C SER A 318 -13.02 -3.84 -8.72
N ASP A 319 -12.62 -4.19 -9.94
CA ASP A 319 -13.44 -4.20 -11.14
C ASP A 319 -12.75 -5.06 -12.23
N PRO A 320 -13.00 -6.37 -12.28
CA PRO A 320 -12.31 -7.29 -13.18
C PRO A 320 -12.49 -6.96 -14.66
N VAL A 321 -13.62 -6.32 -15.02
CA VAL A 321 -13.91 -5.91 -16.39
C VAL A 321 -13.06 -4.70 -16.78
N ARG A 322 -13.06 -3.65 -15.94
CA ARG A 322 -12.29 -2.43 -16.22
C ARG A 322 -10.79 -2.63 -16.08
N HIS A 323 -10.36 -3.59 -15.26
CA HIS A 323 -8.95 -3.81 -14.95
C HIS A 323 -8.41 -5.11 -15.57
N ALA A 324 -9.06 -5.63 -16.61
CA ALA A 324 -8.68 -6.88 -17.28
C ALA A 324 -7.20 -6.95 -17.70
N GLU A 325 -6.59 -5.82 -18.03
CA GLU A 325 -5.16 -5.73 -18.36
C GLU A 325 -4.23 -6.18 -17.24
N ILE A 326 -4.66 -6.12 -15.97
CA ILE A 326 -3.87 -6.63 -14.84
C ILE A 326 -3.69 -8.15 -14.93
N ALA A 327 -4.75 -8.88 -15.29
CA ALA A 327 -4.69 -10.33 -15.47
C ALA A 327 -3.96 -10.69 -16.77
N LYS A 328 -4.23 -9.97 -17.87
CA LYS A 328 -3.54 -10.19 -19.16
C LYS A 328 -2.04 -9.92 -19.08
N GLY A 329 -1.63 -8.93 -18.29
CA GLY A 329 -0.23 -8.60 -18.03
C GLY A 329 0.51 -9.64 -17.17
N GLY A 330 -0.19 -10.66 -16.65
CA GLY A 330 0.43 -11.72 -15.84
C GLY A 330 0.85 -11.29 -14.44
N TRP A 331 0.43 -10.10 -13.98
CA TRP A 331 0.79 -9.58 -12.64
C TRP A 331 0.01 -10.28 -11.52
N VAL A 332 -1.06 -10.97 -11.87
CA VAL A 332 -1.78 -11.92 -11.02
C VAL A 332 -1.60 -13.31 -11.61
N PRO A 333 -1.19 -14.32 -10.82
CA PRO A 333 -1.15 -15.70 -11.28
C PRO A 333 -2.51 -16.12 -11.85
N ALA A 334 -2.53 -16.73 -13.04
CA ALA A 334 -3.78 -17.10 -13.73
C ALA A 334 -4.72 -17.94 -12.86
N ALA A 335 -4.17 -18.83 -12.02
CA ALA A 335 -4.94 -19.65 -11.08
C ALA A 335 -5.58 -18.84 -9.93
N ARG A 336 -5.05 -17.67 -9.58
CA ARG A 336 -5.57 -16.79 -8.52
C ARG A 336 -6.57 -15.77 -9.06
N ALA A 337 -6.47 -15.37 -10.33
CA ALA A 337 -7.35 -14.35 -10.90
C ALA A 337 -8.86 -14.58 -10.62
N PRO A 338 -9.41 -15.82 -10.69
CA PRO A 338 -10.82 -16.07 -10.36
C PRO A 338 -11.22 -15.73 -8.92
N SER A 339 -10.31 -15.79 -7.93
CA SER A 339 -10.62 -15.48 -6.53
C SER A 339 -10.50 -14.00 -6.17
N CYS A 340 -9.95 -13.18 -7.07
CA CYS A 340 -9.58 -11.81 -6.73
C CYS A 340 -10.77 -10.89 -6.41
N ALA A 341 -11.92 -11.08 -7.07
CA ALA A 341 -13.13 -10.30 -6.76
C ALA A 341 -13.63 -10.58 -5.33
N ASP A 342 -13.59 -11.84 -4.90
CA ASP A 342 -13.96 -12.23 -3.54
C ASP A 342 -12.92 -11.75 -2.52
N GLU A 343 -11.63 -11.83 -2.85
CA GLU A 343 -10.55 -11.28 -2.02
C GLU A 343 -10.71 -9.77 -1.81
N TYR A 344 -10.96 -9.01 -2.88
CA TYR A 344 -11.23 -7.58 -2.79
C TYR A 344 -12.47 -7.30 -1.93
N THR A 345 -13.56 -8.05 -2.12
CA THR A 345 -14.79 -7.88 -1.33
C THR A 345 -14.55 -8.12 0.16
N ARG A 346 -13.79 -9.16 0.53
CA ARG A 346 -13.42 -9.43 1.92
C ARG A 346 -12.58 -8.30 2.52
N VAL A 347 -11.56 -7.84 1.80
CA VAL A 347 -10.69 -6.74 2.26
C VAL A 347 -11.47 -5.43 2.39
N LYS A 348 -12.35 -5.12 1.41
CA LYS A 348 -13.22 -3.94 1.45
C LYS A 348 -14.21 -4.00 2.60
N ALA A 349 -14.79 -5.17 2.90
CA ALA A 349 -15.67 -5.34 4.05
C ALA A 349 -14.93 -5.12 5.38
N ALA A 350 -13.68 -5.58 5.48
CA ALA A 350 -12.87 -5.44 6.69
C ALA A 350 -12.35 -4.01 6.91
N LEU A 351 -11.95 -3.31 5.85
CA LEU A 351 -11.17 -2.06 5.95
C LEU A 351 -11.82 -0.84 5.28
N GLY A 352 -12.81 -1.03 4.42
CA GLY A 352 -13.32 0.03 3.54
C GLY A 352 -13.96 1.19 4.30
N SER A 353 -14.62 0.92 5.42
CA SER A 353 -15.19 1.97 6.30
C SER A 353 -14.14 2.84 6.99
N MET A 354 -12.89 2.37 7.06
CA MET A 354 -11.75 3.11 7.61
C MET A 354 -11.08 4.00 6.56
N ALA A 355 -11.41 3.79 5.28
CA ALA A 355 -10.86 4.49 4.12
C ALA A 355 -12.00 5.09 3.28
N VAL A 356 -12.67 6.11 3.81
CA VAL A 356 -13.86 6.69 3.17
C VAL A 356 -13.46 7.84 2.25
N LYS A 357 -13.90 7.82 1.00
CA LYS A 357 -13.78 8.97 0.10
C LYS A 357 -14.66 10.12 0.61
N ALA A 358 -14.17 11.34 0.62
CA ALA A 358 -15.02 12.49 0.85
C ALA A 358 -16.08 12.59 -0.26
N GLY A 359 -17.34 12.39 0.11
CA GLY A 359 -18.57 12.75 -0.63
C GLY A 359 -18.54 12.51 -2.14
N GLY A 360 -19.18 11.43 -2.58
CA GLY A 360 -19.83 11.42 -3.88
C GLY A 360 -21.20 12.06 -3.74
#